data_AF-A0A6G0WME4-F1
#
_entry.id   AF-A0A6G0WME4-F1
#
_cell.length_a   1.000
_cell.length_b   1.000
_cell.length_c   1.000
_cell.angle_alpha   90.00
_cell.angle_beta   90.00
_cell.angle_gamma   90.00
#
_symmetry.space_group_name_H-M   'P 1'
#
loop_
_entity.id
_entity.type
_entity.pdbx_description
1 polymer ?
#
loop_
_entity_poly.entity_id
_entity_poly.type
_entity_poly.pdbx_seq_one_letter_code
_entity_poly.pdbx_strand_id
1 'polypeptide(L)'
;MEQLAIPAVRTDGSGIRFADVEDALSPFTGDNNCMVAKWIDDFEEMAELCGWSYLKMFIYGKKLLRGTAAAYIRSESNVRSWDDLRNKLVGEF
;
A
#
# COMPACT_ATOMS: atom_id res chain seq x y z
N MET A 1 44.17 -7.65 17.04
CA MET A 1 42.75 -8.01 17.05
C MET A 1 42.03 -7.03 16.15
N GLU A 2 41.80 -7.43 14.90
CA GLU A 2 41.13 -6.63 13.87
C GLU A 2 39.70 -6.31 14.32
N GLN A 3 39.37 -5.02 14.36
CA GLN A 3 37.98 -4.58 14.41
C GLN A 3 37.38 -4.85 13.03
N LEU A 4 36.50 -5.86 12.95
CA LEU A 4 35.60 -6.05 11.83
C LEU A 4 34.68 -4.83 11.78
N ALA A 5 35.00 -3.88 10.91
CA ALA A 5 34.09 -2.81 10.55
C ALA A 5 32.88 -3.44 9.88
N ILE A 6 31.75 -3.44 10.59
CA ILE A 6 30.44 -3.73 9.99
C ILE A 6 30.27 -2.69 8.88
N PRO A 7 30.10 -3.07 7.61
CA PRO A 7 29.82 -2.08 6.57
C PRO A 7 28.54 -1.36 6.98
N ALA A 8 28.63 -0.05 7.18
CA ALA A 8 27.45 0.79 7.35
C ALA A 8 26.53 0.46 6.17
N VAL A 9 25.33 -0.08 6.46
CA VAL A 9 24.33 -0.28 5.43
C VAL A 9 24.15 1.07 4.79
N ARG A 10 24.53 1.18 3.51
CA ARG A 10 24.31 2.40 2.76
C ARG A 10 22.81 2.46 2.55
N THR A 11 22.09 3.10 3.47
CA THR A 11 20.75 3.58 3.14
C THR A 11 20.95 4.61 2.06
N ASP A 12 20.79 4.16 0.81
CA ASP A 12 20.68 5.05 -0.33
C ASP A 12 19.65 6.12 0.02
N GLY A 13 20.00 7.38 -0.21
CA GLY A 13 19.18 8.55 0.14
C GLY A 13 17.88 8.66 -0.67
N SER A 14 17.52 7.63 -1.45
CA SER A 14 16.27 7.48 -2.17
C SER A 14 15.55 6.21 -1.76
N GLY A 15 14.78 6.26 -0.68
CA GLY A 15 13.77 5.23 -0.43
C GLY A 15 12.81 5.14 -1.62
N ILE A 16 12.52 3.92 -2.07
CA ILE A 16 11.61 3.61 -3.18
C ILE A 16 10.31 4.41 -3.00
N ARG A 17 10.00 5.27 -3.98
CA ARG A 17 8.81 6.12 -4.00
C ARG A 17 7.68 5.37 -4.65
N PHE A 18 6.44 5.80 -4.39
CA PHE A 18 5.27 5.22 -5.05
C PHE A 18 5.40 5.22 -6.58
N ALA A 19 5.89 6.31 -7.18
CA ALA A 19 6.06 6.40 -8.63
C ALA A 19 7.03 5.35 -9.21
N ASP A 20 7.92 4.80 -8.38
CA ASP A 20 8.88 3.77 -8.83
C ASP A 20 8.23 2.38 -8.90
N VAL A 21 7.07 2.18 -8.24
CA VAL A 21 6.39 0.89 -8.13
C VAL A 21 4.90 0.93 -8.50
N GLU A 22 4.36 2.10 -8.85
CA GLU A 22 2.92 2.25 -9.13
C GLU A 22 2.46 1.39 -10.31
N ASP A 23 3.32 1.21 -11.31
CA ASP A 23 3.06 0.36 -12.48
C ASP A 23 3.06 -1.14 -12.14
N ALA A 24 3.73 -1.52 -11.05
CA ALA A 24 3.74 -2.90 -10.56
C ALA A 24 2.50 -3.22 -9.69
N LEU A 25 1.77 -2.21 -9.24
CA LEU A 25 0.59 -2.36 -8.40
C LEU A 25 -0.69 -2.25 -9.24
N SER A 26 -1.57 -3.23 -9.07
CA SER A 26 -2.86 -3.22 -9.77
C SER A 26 -3.82 -2.21 -9.13
N PRO A 27 -4.52 -1.36 -9.90
CA PRO A 27 -5.62 -0.56 -9.38
C PRO A 27 -6.77 -1.46 -8.89
N PHE A 28 -7.49 -1.01 -7.85
CA PHE A 28 -8.69 -1.70 -7.37
C PHE A 28 -9.94 -0.88 -7.67
N THR A 29 -10.83 -1.42 -8.49
CA THR A 29 -12.04 -0.75 -8.97
C THR A 29 -13.29 -1.16 -8.21
N GLY A 30 -13.29 -2.33 -7.56
CA GLY A 30 -14.46 -2.91 -6.87
C GLY A 30 -15.48 -3.58 -7.80
N ASP A 31 -15.25 -3.59 -9.11
CA ASP A 31 -16.10 -4.24 -10.13
C ASP A 31 -15.38 -5.36 -10.90
N ASN A 32 -14.06 -5.47 -10.74
CA ASN A 32 -13.24 -6.50 -11.38
C ASN A 32 -13.34 -7.84 -10.63
N ASN A 33 -12.99 -8.93 -11.32
CA ASN A 33 -12.82 -10.26 -10.72
C ASN A 33 -11.66 -10.35 -9.70
N CYS A 34 -10.91 -9.27 -9.47
CA CYS A 34 -9.85 -9.25 -8.49
C CYS A 34 -10.47 -9.20 -7.09
N MET A 35 -10.30 -10.27 -6.31
CA MET A 35 -10.78 -10.33 -4.93
C MET A 35 -10.05 -9.28 -4.09
N VAL A 36 -10.79 -8.52 -3.28
CA VAL A 36 -10.22 -7.46 -2.43
C VAL A 36 -9.13 -8.00 -1.50
N ALA A 37 -9.29 -9.22 -0.99
CA ALA A 37 -8.30 -9.89 -0.15
C ALA A 37 -6.97 -10.08 -0.89
N LYS A 38 -7.01 -10.60 -2.13
CA LYS A 38 -5.81 -10.76 -2.95
C LYS A 38 -5.16 -9.41 -3.26
N TRP A 39 -5.95 -8.39 -3.58
CA TRP A 39 -5.42 -7.06 -3.84
C TRP A 39 -4.72 -6.45 -2.62
N ILE A 40 -5.29 -6.64 -1.41
CA ILE A 40 -4.68 -6.23 -0.15
C ILE A 40 -3.37 -6.98 0.09
N ASP A 41 -3.37 -8.31 -0.09
CA ASP A 41 -2.18 -9.14 0.12
C ASP A 41 -1.04 -8.70 -0.82
N ASP A 42 -1.32 -8.56 -2.12
CA ASP A 42 -0.33 -8.13 -3.11
C ASP A 42 0.21 -6.70 -2.79
N PHE A 43 -0.64 -5.82 -2.24
CA PHE A 43 -0.25 -4.46 -1.83
C PHE A 43 0.59 -4.45 -0.55
N GLU A 44 0.22 -5.24 0.46
CA GLU A 44 0.92 -5.35 1.74
C GLU A 44 2.30 -6.02 1.56
N GLU A 45 2.41 -7.02 0.69
CA GLU A 45 3.69 -7.64 0.30
C GLU A 45 4.62 -6.59 -0.32
N MET A 46 4.13 -5.79 -1.27
CA MET A 46 4.92 -4.72 -1.88
C MET A 46 5.33 -3.65 -0.86
N ALA A 47 4.42 -3.31 0.06
CA ALA A 47 4.67 -2.34 1.13
C ALA A 47 5.80 -2.82 2.07
N GLU A 48 5.81 -4.11 2.42
CA GLU A 48 6.85 -4.74 3.22
C GLU A 48 8.20 -4.70 2.51
N LEU A 49 8.26 -5.12 1.25
CA LEU A 49 9.48 -5.10 0.43
C LEU A 49 10.07 -3.69 0.29
N CYS A 50 9.20 -2.69 0.17
CA CYS A 50 9.61 -1.28 0.01
C CYS A 50 9.81 -0.55 1.35
N GLY A 51 9.58 -1.20 2.49
CA GLY A 51 9.67 -0.58 3.81
C GLY A 51 8.71 0.61 3.99
N TRP A 52 7.48 0.49 3.50
CA TRP A 52 6.48 1.55 3.63
C TRP A 52 5.95 1.65 5.06
N SER A 53 5.76 2.88 5.53
CA SER A 53 5.06 3.14 6.79
C SER A 53 3.55 3.02 6.60
N TYR A 54 2.81 2.79 7.68
CA TYR A 54 1.34 2.77 7.69
C TYR A 54 0.71 4.02 7.05
N LEU A 55 1.32 5.20 7.22
CA LEU A 55 0.86 6.42 6.55
C LEU A 55 1.05 6.36 5.03
N LYS A 56 2.19 5.85 4.55
CA LYS A 56 2.43 5.65 3.11
C LYS A 56 1.43 4.64 2.55
N MET A 57 1.24 3.51 3.24
CA MET A 57 0.25 2.50 2.87
C MET A 57 -1.15 3.11 2.73
N PHE A 58 -1.58 3.91 3.71
CA PHE A 58 -2.86 4.60 3.64
C PHE A 58 -2.99 5.54 2.42
N ILE A 59 -1.98 6.37 2.15
CA ILE A 59 -1.99 7.33 1.03
C ILE A 59 -1.96 6.58 -0.31
N TYR A 60 -1.10 5.57 -0.44
CA TYR A 60 -0.88 4.82 -1.68
C TYR A 60 -2.04 3.87 -1.99
N GLY A 61 -2.59 3.21 -0.98
CA GLY A 61 -3.81 2.41 -1.10
C GLY A 61 -4.97 3.25 -1.63
N LYS A 62 -5.24 4.42 -1.04
CA LYS A 62 -6.25 5.35 -1.56
C LYS A 62 -5.97 5.79 -3.00
N LYS A 63 -4.70 6.01 -3.36
CA LYS A 63 -4.29 6.37 -4.72
C LYS A 63 -4.51 5.26 -5.75
N LEU A 64 -4.61 4.00 -5.34
CA LEU A 64 -4.86 2.86 -6.24
C LEU A 64 -6.34 2.55 -6.40
N LEU A 65 -7.22 3.16 -5.60
CA LEU A 65 -8.66 2.98 -5.74
C LEU A 65 -9.20 3.70 -6.97
N ARG A 66 -10.03 3.00 -7.74
CA ARG A 66 -10.74 3.50 -8.93
C ARG A 66 -12.22 3.07 -8.84
N GLY A 67 -13.02 3.50 -9.80
CA GLY A 67 -14.40 3.02 -9.97
C GLY A 67 -15.26 3.08 -8.69
N THR A 68 -16.00 2.00 -8.46
CA THR A 68 -16.92 1.81 -7.33
C THR A 68 -16.19 1.84 -6.00
N ALA A 69 -15.02 1.22 -5.88
CA ALA A 69 -14.24 1.23 -4.63
C ALA A 69 -13.82 2.65 -4.22
N ALA A 70 -13.40 3.48 -5.18
CA ALA A 70 -13.08 4.88 -4.92
C ALA A 70 -14.33 5.71 -4.55
N ALA A 71 -15.47 5.42 -5.16
CA ALA A 71 -16.73 6.09 -4.83
C ALA A 71 -17.18 5.74 -3.40
N TYR A 72 -17.14 4.46 -3.05
CA TYR A 72 -17.45 3.95 -1.71
C TYR A 72 -16.58 4.60 -0.63
N ILE A 73 -15.25 4.55 -0.76
CA ILE A 73 -14.37 5.14 0.26
C ILE A 73 -14.53 6.67 0.38
N ARG A 74 -15.01 7.37 -0.67
CA ARG A 74 -15.35 8.79 -0.57
C ARG A 74 -16.67 9.07 0.15
N SER A 75 -17.64 8.16 0.10
CA SER A 75 -18.89 8.30 0.86
C SER A 75 -18.72 7.94 2.33
N GLU A 76 -17.70 7.13 2.65
CA GLU A 76 -17.42 6.70 4.00
C GLU A 76 -16.80 7.81 4.88
N SER A 77 -17.28 7.92 6.11
CA SER A 77 -16.67 8.79 7.13
C SER A 77 -15.60 8.04 7.93
N ASN A 78 -14.67 8.79 8.54
CA ASN A 78 -13.66 8.28 9.48
C ASN A 78 -12.63 7.28 8.94
N VAL A 79 -12.35 7.27 7.64
CA VAL A 79 -11.20 6.51 7.10
C VAL A 79 -9.90 7.30 7.33
N ARG A 80 -9.15 6.98 8.38
CA ARG A 80 -7.97 7.78 8.82
C ARG A 80 -6.66 6.99 8.86
N SER A 81 -6.72 5.68 8.72
CA SER A 81 -5.58 4.77 8.74
C SER A 81 -5.66 3.73 7.64
N TRP A 82 -4.56 3.00 7.43
CA TRP A 82 -4.56 1.83 6.55
C TRP A 82 -5.56 0.77 7.04
N ASP A 83 -5.62 0.51 8.36
CA ASP A 83 -6.54 -0.46 8.93
C ASP A 83 -8.01 -0.09 8.69
N ASP A 84 -8.37 1.19 8.85
CA ASP A 84 -9.73 1.66 8.55
C ASP A 84 -10.09 1.43 7.07
N LEU A 85 -9.13 1.72 6.18
CA LEU A 85 -9.31 1.56 4.74
C LEU A 85 -9.47 0.07 4.38
N ARG A 86 -8.55 -0.77 4.86
CA ARG A 86 -8.54 -2.22 4.67
C ARG A 86 -9.84 -2.84 5.15
N ASN A 87 -10.24 -2.54 6.39
CA ASN A 87 -11.45 -3.13 6.98
C ASN A 87 -12.73 -2.70 6.24
N LYS A 88 -12.81 -1.45 5.76
CA LYS A 88 -13.95 -1.02 4.95
C LYS A 88 -13.99 -1.70 3.58
N LEU A 89 -12.84 -1.82 2.92
CA LEU A 89 -12.78 -2.48 1.61
C LEU A 89 -13.15 -3.96 1.72
N VAL A 90 -12.63 -4.69 2.72
CA VAL A 90 -12.98 -6.10 2.98
C VAL A 90 -14.43 -6.28 3.43
N GLY A 91 -15.01 -5.30 4.10
CA GLY A 91 -16.41 -5.35 4.53
C GLY A 91 -17.42 -5.19 3.39
N GLU A 92 -17.04 -4.50 2.31
CA GLU A 92 -17.91 -4.16 1.19
C GLU A 92 -17.71 -5.05 -0.05
N PHE A 93 -16.46 -5.40 -0.39
CA PHE A 93 -16.08 -6.11 -1.61
C PHE A 93 -15.56 -7.53 -1.31
#